data_AF-Q7RL29-F1
#
_entry.id   AF-Q7RL29-F1
#
_cell.length_a   1.000
_cell.length_b   1.000
_cell.length_c   1.000
_cell.angle_alpha   90.00
_cell.angle_beta   90.00
_cell.angle_gamma   90.00
#
_symmetry.space_group_name_H-M   'P 1'
#
loop_
_entity.id
_entity.type
_entity.pdbx_description
1 polymer ?
#
loop_
_entity_poly.entity_id
_entity_poly.type
_entity_poly.pdbx_seq_one_letter_code
_entity_poly.pdbx_strand_id
1 'polypeptide(L)'
;MNFLYNEGKYILEKMKKKKFLFFEKKNDNNVLKNYMTNIINIKKQDNQMRIKNGCILFCVMNAKLSEGINFHDDFCRNILIVGIPFFKHEKNNTSTSNINKNNLVLNYYKEYSKDRSKKNDPNTHDISNSIPILSDWQISQMCKTYELKCAMKIVNQCIGRSLRHINDFSSFFFLDQRFNNPEIYDCFPTFVKTHLNDIKNLGYTNNEIFQKEKQNFHEIYDDIKNHYKHIITNQDPIKDSQNYLKNFVTDLVHLKEFHKKMNYL
;
A
#
# COMPACT_ATOMS: atom_id res chain seq x y z
N MET A 1 24.61 11.19 -3.03
CA MET A 1 24.15 10.96 -4.42
C MET A 1 22.67 10.65 -4.39
N ASN A 2 21.82 11.50 -4.98
CA ASN A 2 20.37 11.31 -4.96
C ASN A 2 19.97 10.21 -5.96
N PHE A 3 19.38 9.13 -5.45
CA PHE A 3 18.66 8.07 -6.18
C PHE A 3 17.73 8.60 -7.29
N LEU A 4 17.32 9.87 -7.22
CA LEU A 4 16.39 10.53 -8.14
C LEU A 4 17.04 11.25 -9.34
N TYR A 5 18.36 11.38 -9.42
CA TYR A 5 18.92 12.35 -10.40
C TYR A 5 18.81 11.88 -11.87
N ASN A 6 18.80 10.57 -12.13
CA ASN A 6 18.75 10.03 -13.50
C ASN A 6 17.54 9.11 -13.78
N GLU A 7 17.12 8.26 -12.84
CA GLU A 7 16.11 7.22 -13.14
C GLU A 7 14.65 7.70 -12.93
N GLY A 8 14.40 8.66 -12.04
CA GLY A 8 13.03 9.09 -11.70
C GLY A 8 12.67 10.53 -12.09
N LYS A 9 13.65 11.31 -12.57
CA LYS A 9 13.51 12.76 -12.71
C LYS A 9 12.39 13.16 -13.68
N TYR A 10 12.26 12.49 -14.81
CA TYR A 10 11.23 12.78 -15.81
C TYR A 10 9.83 12.63 -15.26
N ILE A 11 9.56 11.50 -14.62
CA ILE A 11 8.27 11.19 -14.00
C ILE A 11 7.98 12.23 -12.92
N LEU A 12 8.97 12.54 -12.08
CA LEU A 12 8.81 13.52 -11.00
C LEU A 12 8.42 14.90 -11.54
N GLU A 13 9.06 15.38 -12.60
CA GLU A 13 8.72 16.66 -13.23
C GLU A 13 7.32 16.63 -13.86
N LYS A 14 6.92 15.51 -14.50
CA LYS A 14 5.55 15.33 -15.01
C LYS A 14 4.51 15.35 -13.88
N MET A 15 4.84 14.79 -12.71
CA MET A 15 3.96 14.81 -11.53
C MET A 15 3.85 16.22 -10.94
N LYS A 16 4.95 16.96 -10.81
CA LYS A 16 4.96 18.35 -10.30
C LYS A 16 4.10 19.31 -11.13
N LYS A 17 4.00 19.08 -12.45
CA LYS A 17 3.10 19.84 -13.33
C LYS A 17 1.62 19.63 -13.02
N LYS A 18 1.26 18.55 -12.32
CA LYS A 18 -0.12 18.17 -12.02
C LYS A 18 -0.50 18.26 -10.55
N LYS A 19 0.46 18.11 -9.63
CA LYS A 19 0.20 18.07 -8.17
C LYS A 19 1.40 18.60 -7.38
N PHE A 20 1.12 19.20 -6.23
CA PHE A 20 2.16 19.58 -5.27
C PHE A 20 2.71 18.34 -4.58
N LEU A 21 4.04 18.16 -4.61
CA LEU A 21 4.69 16.96 -4.09
C LEU A 21 5.38 17.26 -2.75
N PHE A 22 5.14 16.40 -1.77
CA PHE A 22 5.73 16.43 -0.44
C PHE A 22 6.43 15.10 -0.17
N PHE A 23 7.57 15.14 0.51
CA PHE A 23 8.36 13.95 0.79
C PHE A 23 8.69 13.89 2.27
N GLU A 24 8.30 12.81 2.92
CA GLU A 24 8.76 12.50 4.26
C GLU A 24 10.28 12.38 4.28
N LYS A 25 10.91 13.13 5.18
CA LYS A 25 12.35 13.06 5.43
C LYS A 25 12.56 12.77 6.90
N LYS A 26 13.64 12.04 7.19
CA LYS A 26 14.08 11.82 8.57
C LYS A 26 14.32 13.19 9.24
N ASN A 27 13.69 13.42 10.39
CA ASN A 27 13.76 14.64 11.20
C ASN A 27 13.11 15.90 10.59
N ASP A 28 12.30 15.79 9.53
CA ASP A 28 11.51 16.92 9.03
C ASP A 28 10.16 17.00 9.74
N ASN A 29 9.96 18.06 10.52
CA ASN A 29 8.71 18.32 11.23
C ASN A 29 7.77 19.27 10.44
N ASN A 30 8.25 19.89 9.37
CA ASN A 30 7.52 20.91 8.62
C ASN A 30 6.72 20.33 7.44
N VAL A 31 7.17 19.21 6.87
CA VAL A 31 6.52 18.61 5.70
C VAL A 31 5.01 18.38 5.90
N LEU A 32 4.60 17.87 7.06
CA LEU A 32 3.20 17.62 7.38
C LEU A 32 2.40 18.91 7.44
N LYS A 33 2.92 19.92 8.14
CA LYS A 33 2.29 21.24 8.26
C LYS A 33 2.13 21.90 6.89
N ASN A 34 3.15 21.80 6.05
CA ASN A 34 3.13 22.36 4.70
C ASN A 34 2.12 21.63 3.81
N TYR A 35 2.05 20.29 3.90
CA TYR A 35 1.07 19.49 3.19
C TYR A 35 -0.38 19.88 3.57
N MET A 36 -0.69 19.89 4.86
CA MET A 36 -2.03 20.23 5.36
C MET A 36 -2.44 21.67 5.01
N THR A 37 -1.53 22.63 5.18
CA THR A 37 -1.77 24.04 4.83
C THR A 37 -2.09 24.19 3.34
N ASN A 38 -1.37 23.48 2.46
CA ASN A 38 -1.65 23.53 1.03
C ASN A 38 -3.02 22.97 0.69
N ILE A 39 -3.42 21.83 1.29
CA ILE A 39 -4.76 21.26 1.07
C ILE A 39 -5.86 22.24 1.49
N ILE A 40 -5.71 22.89 2.65
CA ILE A 40 -6.65 23.91 3.12
C ILE A 40 -6.73 25.08 2.14
N ASN A 41 -5.60 25.54 1.61
CA ASN A 41 -5.56 26.63 0.64
C ASN A 41 -6.21 26.23 -0.70
N ILE A 42 -5.95 25.01 -1.18
CA ILE A 42 -6.56 24.47 -2.40
C ILE A 42 -8.08 24.36 -2.23
N LYS A 43 -8.57 23.94 -1.05
CA LYS A 43 -10.00 23.83 -0.76
C LYS A 43 -10.76 25.16 -0.90
N LYS A 44 -10.08 26.30 -0.74
CA LYS A 44 -10.64 27.65 -0.93
C LYS A 44 -10.72 28.08 -2.39
N GLN A 45 -10.09 27.35 -3.31
CA GLN A 45 -10.12 27.62 -4.75
C GLN A 45 -11.40 27.05 -5.38
N ASP A 46 -11.70 27.44 -6.62
CA ASP A 46 -12.80 26.87 -7.38
C ASP A 46 -12.59 25.37 -7.65
N ASN A 47 -13.68 24.65 -7.93
CA ASN A 47 -13.65 23.19 -8.11
C ASN A 47 -12.73 22.74 -9.25
N GLN A 48 -12.57 23.50 -10.33
CA GLN A 48 -11.68 23.10 -11.43
C GLN A 48 -10.22 23.23 -11.02
N MET A 49 -9.86 24.29 -10.30
CA MET A 49 -8.51 24.43 -9.75
C MET A 49 -8.23 23.39 -8.67
N ARG A 50 -9.19 23.03 -7.82
CA ARG A 50 -9.03 21.95 -6.82
C ARG A 50 -8.59 20.62 -7.43
N ILE A 51 -9.19 20.23 -8.56
CA ILE A 51 -8.83 19.00 -9.28
C ILE A 51 -7.40 19.07 -9.83
N LYS A 52 -7.01 20.24 -10.37
CA LYS A 52 -5.69 20.49 -10.97
C LYS A 52 -4.57 20.72 -9.94
N ASN A 53 -4.88 21.15 -8.73
CA ASN A 53 -3.90 21.61 -7.75
C ASN A 53 -3.74 20.69 -6.54
N GLY A 54 -4.23 19.45 -6.58
CA GLY A 54 -4.12 18.52 -5.44
C GLY A 54 -2.68 18.24 -4.98
N CYS A 55 -2.54 17.63 -3.80
CA CYS A 55 -1.24 17.29 -3.22
C CYS A 55 -0.97 15.78 -3.25
N ILE A 56 0.30 15.39 -3.35
CA ILE A 56 0.80 14.03 -3.12
C ILE A 56 1.81 14.09 -1.99
N LEU A 57 1.63 13.24 -0.98
CA LEU A 57 2.59 13.06 0.10
C LEU A 57 3.22 11.67 -0.02
N PHE A 58 4.52 11.62 -0.29
CA PHE A 58 5.30 10.40 -0.25
C PHE A 58 5.78 10.14 1.17
N CYS A 59 5.32 9.03 1.75
CA CYS A 59 5.70 8.55 3.07
C CYS A 59 6.42 7.21 2.98
N VAL A 60 7.18 6.88 4.02
CA VAL A 60 7.75 5.54 4.21
C VAL A 60 6.84 4.77 5.17
N MET A 61 6.44 3.55 4.78
CA MET A 61 5.67 2.68 5.68
C MET A 61 6.48 2.37 6.95
N ASN A 62 5.82 2.36 8.10
CA ASN A 62 6.45 2.19 9.42
C ASN A 62 7.36 3.37 9.84
N ALA A 63 7.19 4.54 9.21
CA ALA A 63 7.78 5.79 9.65
C ALA A 63 6.75 6.72 10.30
N LYS A 64 7.22 7.87 10.78
CA LYS A 64 6.48 8.82 11.62
C LYS A 64 5.12 9.21 11.03
N LEU A 65 5.07 9.57 9.75
CA LEU A 65 3.82 10.04 9.13
C LEU A 65 2.82 8.91 8.86
N SER A 66 3.29 7.66 8.74
CA SER A 66 2.44 6.49 8.51
C SER A 66 1.82 5.90 9.79
N GLU A 67 2.39 6.20 10.97
CA GLU A 67 1.96 5.64 12.26
C GLU A 67 1.28 6.66 13.19
N GLY A 68 1.68 7.93 13.17
CA GLY A 68 1.29 8.89 14.20
C GLY A 68 0.19 9.88 13.80
N ILE A 69 -0.18 9.93 12.52
CA ILE A 69 -0.95 11.06 11.95
C ILE A 69 -2.30 10.60 11.40
N ASN A 70 -3.34 11.41 11.64
CA ASN A 70 -4.68 11.17 11.11
C ASN A 70 -4.94 12.09 9.90
N PHE A 71 -5.18 11.50 8.73
CA PHE A 71 -5.52 12.21 7.50
C PHE A 71 -7.02 12.07 7.21
N HIS A 72 -7.84 12.66 8.05
CA HIS A 72 -9.29 12.68 7.89
C HIS A 72 -9.71 13.57 6.72
N ASP A 73 -10.89 13.30 6.18
CA ASP A 73 -11.50 14.11 5.15
C ASP A 73 -10.55 14.40 3.96
N ASP A 74 -10.45 15.68 3.58
CA ASP A 74 -9.75 16.12 2.37
C ASP A 74 -8.24 15.95 2.48
N PHE A 75 -7.74 15.61 3.67
CA PHE A 75 -6.31 15.37 3.88
C PHE A 75 -5.84 14.05 3.27
N CYS A 76 -6.70 13.06 2.98
CA CYS A 76 -6.29 11.87 2.23
C CYS A 76 -7.47 11.08 1.60
N ARG A 77 -7.78 11.38 0.33
CA ARG A 77 -8.84 10.68 -0.42
C ARG A 77 -8.41 9.41 -1.13
N ASN A 78 -7.10 9.24 -1.33
CA ASN A 78 -6.54 8.05 -1.96
C ASN A 78 -5.22 7.68 -1.28
N ILE A 79 -5.13 6.45 -0.81
CA ILE A 79 -3.89 5.84 -0.33
C ILE A 79 -3.39 4.86 -1.38
N LEU A 80 -2.14 5.06 -1.79
CA LEU A 80 -1.42 4.21 -2.72
C LEU A 80 -0.37 3.41 -1.95
N ILE A 81 -0.58 2.10 -1.80
CA ILE A 81 0.34 1.19 -1.11
C ILE A 81 1.25 0.56 -2.16
N VAL A 82 2.53 0.92 -2.15
CA VAL A 82 3.52 0.37 -3.09
C VAL A 82 4.34 -0.72 -2.40
N GLY A 83 4.15 -1.96 -2.82
CA GLY A 83 4.84 -3.11 -2.23
C GLY A 83 4.30 -3.55 -0.86
N ILE A 84 4.94 -4.58 -0.31
CA ILE A 84 4.67 -5.11 1.04
C ILE A 84 5.91 -4.86 1.90
N PRO A 85 5.78 -4.22 3.09
CA PRO A 85 6.90 -3.78 3.91
C PRO A 85 7.51 -4.93 4.72
N PHE A 86 8.12 -5.90 4.03
CA PHE A 86 8.91 -6.95 4.68
C PHE A 86 10.19 -6.35 5.29
N PHE A 87 10.63 -6.94 6.41
CA PHE A 87 11.88 -6.54 7.04
C PHE A 87 13.07 -6.91 6.15
N LYS A 88 14.10 -6.07 6.18
CA LYS A 88 15.36 -6.38 5.50
C LYS A 88 16.03 -7.54 6.22
N HIS A 89 16.20 -8.66 5.52
CA HIS A 89 17.13 -9.69 5.96
C HIS A 89 18.55 -9.17 5.75
N GLU A 90 19.30 -8.94 6.81
CA GLU A 90 20.73 -8.65 6.69
C GLU A 90 21.42 -9.89 6.08
N LYS A 91 22.07 -9.70 4.92
CA LYS A 91 22.92 -10.73 4.33
C LYS A 91 24.23 -10.73 5.10
N ASN A 92 24.40 -11.70 5.99
CA ASN A 92 25.61 -11.90 6.78
C ASN A 92 26.84 -12.05 5.87
N ASN A 93 27.74 -11.06 5.86
CA ASN A 93 29.14 -11.26 5.46
C ASN A 93 30.10 -11.22 6.66
N THR A 94 29.58 -11.14 7.89
CA THR A 94 30.34 -11.29 9.14
C THR A 94 29.48 -12.02 10.16
N SER A 95 30.11 -12.92 10.90
CA SER A 95 29.53 -13.97 11.75
C SER A 95 28.83 -13.47 13.02
N THR A 96 28.07 -12.36 12.99
CA THR A 96 27.40 -11.85 14.19
C THR A 96 26.18 -10.93 13.97
N SER A 97 25.28 -11.24 13.03
CA SER A 97 23.88 -10.75 13.14
C SER A 97 22.89 -11.64 12.36
N ASN A 98 22.85 -12.93 12.69
CA ASN A 98 21.63 -13.70 12.42
C ASN A 98 20.47 -12.95 13.11
N ILE A 99 19.51 -12.43 12.34
CA ILE A 99 18.15 -12.27 12.86
C ILE A 99 17.81 -13.64 13.43
N ASN A 100 17.85 -13.74 14.76
CA ASN A 100 17.90 -15.03 15.40
C ASN A 100 16.56 -15.71 15.12
N LYS A 101 16.56 -16.80 14.35
CA LYS A 101 15.34 -17.57 14.07
C LYS A 101 14.59 -17.85 15.37
N ASN A 102 15.31 -18.09 16.47
CA ASN A 102 14.73 -18.29 17.79
C ASN A 102 14.01 -17.04 18.32
N ASN A 103 14.48 -15.82 18.03
CA ASN A 103 13.78 -14.58 18.37
C ASN A 103 12.51 -14.39 17.53
N LEU A 104 12.55 -14.69 16.23
CA LEU A 104 11.34 -14.64 15.38
C LEU A 104 10.30 -15.65 15.83
N VAL A 105 10.73 -16.89 16.11
CA VAL A 105 9.90 -17.95 16.67
C VAL A 105 9.30 -17.53 18.02
N LEU A 106 10.12 -17.03 18.94
CA LEU A 106 9.67 -16.56 20.25
C LEU A 106 8.67 -15.41 20.12
N ASN A 107 8.93 -14.45 19.23
CA ASN A 107 8.03 -13.32 18.99
C ASN A 107 6.70 -13.77 18.37
N TYR A 108 6.74 -14.73 17.44
CA TYR A 108 5.53 -15.35 16.91
C TYR A 108 4.73 -16.02 18.01
N TYR A 109 5.36 -16.88 18.83
CA TYR A 109 4.68 -17.55 19.93
C TYR A 109 4.08 -16.57 20.94
N LYS A 110 4.80 -15.49 21.28
CA LYS A 110 4.27 -14.43 22.14
C LYS A 110 3.01 -13.79 21.56
N GLU A 111 2.99 -13.47 20.27
CA GLU A 111 1.82 -12.88 19.62
C GLU A 111 0.68 -13.91 19.45
N TYR A 112 1.00 -15.15 19.07
CA TYR A 112 0.03 -16.24 18.94
C TYR A 112 -0.68 -16.55 20.27
N SER A 113 0.06 -16.62 21.37
CA SER A 113 -0.50 -16.83 22.70
C SER A 113 -1.45 -15.69 23.09
N LYS A 114 -1.13 -14.43 22.79
CA LYS A 114 -2.02 -13.28 23.04
C LYS A 114 -3.33 -13.38 22.26
N ASP A 115 -3.28 -13.79 21.00
CA ASP A 115 -4.47 -13.93 20.16
C ASP A 115 -5.38 -15.07 20.65
N ARG A 116 -4.81 -16.15 21.18
CA ARG A 116 -5.58 -17.23 21.83
C ARG A 116 -6.18 -16.81 23.16
N SER A 117 -5.43 -16.10 24.01
CA SER A 117 -5.95 -15.61 25.29
C SER A 117 -7.13 -14.64 25.13
N LYS A 118 -7.24 -13.93 24.00
CA LYS A 118 -8.40 -13.07 23.69
C LYS A 118 -9.65 -13.83 23.22
N LYS A 119 -9.50 -15.10 22.82
CA LYS A 119 -10.59 -15.93 22.26
C LYS A 119 -11.10 -17.00 23.22
N ASN A 120 -10.40 -17.27 24.32
CA ASN A 120 -10.82 -18.30 25.26
C ASN A 120 -11.76 -17.75 26.33
N ASP A 121 -12.96 -18.33 26.38
CA ASP A 121 -13.90 -18.27 27.50
C ASP A 121 -13.22 -18.87 28.77
N PRO A 122 -13.40 -18.31 29.99
CA PRO A 122 -12.62 -18.70 31.18
C PRO A 122 -12.79 -20.14 31.66
N ASN A 123 -13.66 -20.93 31.03
CA ASN A 123 -14.13 -22.22 31.56
C ASN A 123 -13.52 -23.46 30.88
N THR A 124 -12.44 -23.33 30.10
CA THR A 124 -11.76 -24.49 29.51
C THR A 124 -10.42 -24.76 30.19
N HIS A 125 -10.45 -25.66 31.17
CA HIS A 125 -9.26 -26.29 31.73
C HIS A 125 -8.81 -27.43 30.83
N ASP A 126 -7.83 -27.18 29.95
CA ASP A 126 -7.11 -28.27 29.28
C ASP A 126 -5.63 -28.29 29.65
N ILE A 127 -5.23 -29.50 30.01
CA ILE A 127 -3.99 -29.94 30.61
C ILE A 127 -3.12 -30.53 29.50
N SER A 128 -2.02 -29.87 29.14
CA SER A 128 -0.72 -30.47 28.75
C SER A 128 0.19 -29.41 28.09
N ASN A 129 1.08 -28.80 28.87
CA ASN A 129 2.09 -27.84 28.38
C ASN A 129 3.43 -28.54 28.07
N SER A 130 3.44 -29.55 27.20
CA SER A 130 4.69 -29.99 26.55
C SER A 130 4.83 -29.25 25.22
N ILE A 131 5.82 -28.36 25.12
CA ILE A 131 6.11 -27.64 23.88
C ILE A 131 6.59 -28.68 22.85
N PRO A 132 5.88 -28.91 21.73
CA PRO A 132 6.33 -29.87 20.73
C PRO A 132 7.64 -29.41 20.12
N ILE A 133 8.62 -30.32 20.02
CA ILE A 133 9.87 -30.08 19.27
C ILE A 133 9.48 -29.91 17.81
N LEU A 134 9.54 -28.67 17.32
CA LEU A 134 9.20 -28.36 15.94
C LEU A 134 10.32 -28.77 15.00
N SER A 135 9.95 -29.30 13.84
CA SER A 135 10.88 -29.49 12.74
C SER A 135 11.36 -28.15 12.15
N ASP A 136 12.52 -28.15 11.51
CA ASP A 136 13.07 -26.98 10.82
C ASP A 136 12.11 -26.39 9.77
N TRP A 137 11.35 -27.24 9.08
CA TRP A 137 10.33 -26.79 8.13
C TRP A 137 9.19 -26.06 8.84
N GLN A 138 8.66 -26.59 9.94
CA GLN A 138 7.62 -25.92 10.72
C GLN A 138 8.09 -24.56 11.25
N ILE A 139 9.32 -24.51 11.76
CA ILE A 139 9.96 -23.26 12.21
C ILE A 139 10.05 -22.26 11.05
N SER A 140 10.46 -22.70 9.86
CA SER A 140 10.54 -21.83 8.69
C SER A 140 9.18 -21.27 8.27
N GLN A 141 8.13 -22.10 8.24
CA GLN A 141 6.77 -21.64 7.91
C GLN A 141 6.22 -20.67 8.95
N MET A 142 6.51 -20.90 10.23
CA MET A 142 6.11 -19.99 11.30
C MET A 142 6.77 -18.62 11.17
N CYS A 143 8.09 -18.59 10.89
CA CYS A 143 8.80 -17.32 10.65
C CYS A 143 8.21 -16.55 9.46
N LYS A 144 7.95 -17.22 8.34
CA LYS A 144 7.31 -16.60 7.16
C LYS A 144 5.94 -16.01 7.50
N THR A 145 5.13 -16.78 8.23
CA THR A 145 3.80 -16.33 8.68
C THR A 145 3.89 -15.12 9.61
N TYR A 146 4.86 -15.11 10.52
CA TYR A 146 5.09 -13.99 11.43
C TYR A 146 5.48 -12.71 10.68
N GLU A 147 6.43 -12.82 9.76
CA GLU A 147 6.91 -11.69 8.96
C GLU A 147 5.77 -11.11 8.10
N LEU A 148 4.98 -11.98 7.48
CA LEU A 148 3.78 -11.58 6.75
C LEU A 148 2.80 -10.81 7.66
N LYS A 149 2.47 -11.36 8.84
CA LYS A 149 1.57 -10.70 9.78
C LYS A 149 2.09 -9.34 10.23
N CYS A 150 3.39 -9.21 10.51
CA CYS A 150 4.01 -7.93 10.84
C CYS A 150 3.94 -6.92 9.68
N ALA A 151 4.26 -7.35 8.46
CA ALA A 151 4.16 -6.51 7.28
C ALA A 151 2.72 -6.02 7.06
N MET A 152 1.74 -6.92 7.20
CA MET A 152 0.33 -6.58 7.04
C MET A 152 -0.21 -5.72 8.18
N LYS A 153 0.32 -5.84 9.40
CA LYS A 153 0.01 -4.90 10.48
C LYS A 153 0.40 -3.47 10.09
N ILE A 154 1.57 -3.28 9.49
CA ILE A 154 2.03 -1.97 9.00
C ILE A 154 1.11 -1.46 7.87
N VAL A 155 0.78 -2.31 6.90
CA VAL A 155 -0.15 -1.94 5.81
C VAL A 155 -1.50 -1.51 6.37
N ASN A 156 -2.08 -2.30 7.27
CA ASN A 156 -3.38 -2.01 7.88
C ASN A 156 -3.36 -0.74 8.74
N GLN A 157 -2.23 -0.46 9.41
CA GLN A 157 -2.02 0.80 10.10
C GLN A 157 -2.00 1.99 9.15
N CYS A 158 -1.45 1.85 7.94
CA CYS A 158 -1.48 2.90 6.93
C CYS A 158 -2.91 3.13 6.39
N ILE A 159 -3.65 2.06 6.10
CA ILE A 159 -5.05 2.11 5.64
C ILE A 159 -5.93 2.84 6.66
N GLY A 160 -5.73 2.56 7.96
CA GLY A 160 -6.49 3.19 9.04
C GLY A 160 -6.25 4.70 9.23
N ARG A 161 -5.34 5.33 8.47
CA ARG A 161 -5.04 6.77 8.62
C ARG A 161 -6.02 7.68 7.90
N SER A 162 -6.68 7.20 6.86
CA SER A 162 -7.53 8.01 5.99
C SER A 162 -9.03 7.81 6.16
N LEU A 163 -9.47 6.86 7.00
CA LEU A 163 -10.88 6.65 7.32
C LEU A 163 -11.10 6.92 8.81
N ARG A 164 -11.75 8.04 9.15
CA ARG A 164 -11.89 8.46 10.55
C ARG A 164 -13.30 8.37 11.12
N HIS A 165 -14.33 8.59 10.32
CA HIS A 165 -15.72 8.57 10.76
C HIS A 165 -16.66 8.03 9.69
N ILE A 166 -17.91 7.78 10.07
CA ILE A 166 -18.94 7.17 9.20
C ILE A 166 -19.23 7.98 7.93
N ASN A 167 -19.06 9.31 8.00
CA ASN A 167 -19.26 10.20 6.84
C ASN A 167 -17.98 10.43 6.03
N ASP A 168 -16.87 9.74 6.36
CA ASP A 168 -15.60 9.91 5.66
C ASP A 168 -15.45 8.83 4.57
N PHE A 169 -14.75 9.17 3.49
CA PHE A 169 -14.42 8.20 2.46
C PHE A 169 -12.96 8.31 2.02
N SER A 170 -12.38 7.15 1.74
CA SER A 170 -11.06 7.03 1.18
C SER A 170 -11.01 5.80 0.28
N SER A 171 -10.15 5.86 -0.72
CA SER A 171 -9.90 4.76 -1.65
C SER A 171 -8.50 4.19 -1.41
N PHE A 172 -8.38 2.88 -1.48
CA PHE A 172 -7.10 2.17 -1.29
C PHE A 172 -6.71 1.49 -2.60
N PHE A 173 -5.47 1.67 -3.00
CA PHE A 173 -4.95 1.07 -4.23
C PHE A 173 -3.61 0.39 -3.94
N PHE A 174 -3.57 -0.92 -4.17
CA PHE A 174 -2.46 -1.79 -3.78
C PHE A 174 -1.60 -2.14 -5.01
N LEU A 175 -0.38 -1.62 -5.06
CA LEU A 175 0.57 -1.80 -6.15
C LEU A 175 1.58 -2.90 -5.83
N ASP A 176 1.10 -4.14 -5.77
CA ASP A 176 1.93 -5.36 -5.73
C ASP A 176 1.09 -6.60 -6.08
N GLN A 177 1.57 -7.46 -6.98
CA GLN A 177 0.85 -8.69 -7.35
C GLN A 177 0.62 -9.61 -6.14
N ARG A 178 1.49 -9.56 -5.14
CA ARG A 178 1.40 -10.44 -3.96
C ARG A 178 0.13 -10.20 -3.15
N PHE A 179 -0.51 -9.04 -3.25
CA PHE A 179 -1.82 -8.81 -2.61
C PHE A 179 -2.93 -9.74 -3.11
N ASN A 180 -2.74 -10.43 -4.25
CA ASN A 180 -3.64 -11.47 -4.72
C ASN A 180 -3.46 -12.83 -4.01
N ASN A 181 -2.43 -13.01 -3.19
CA ASN A 181 -2.21 -14.24 -2.41
C ASN A 181 -3.28 -14.34 -1.30
N PRO A 182 -3.99 -15.48 -1.17
CA PRO A 182 -4.93 -15.73 -0.08
C PRO A 182 -4.39 -15.44 1.32
N GLU A 183 -3.12 -15.78 1.60
CA GLU A 183 -2.51 -15.55 2.92
C GLU A 183 -2.42 -14.04 3.28
N ILE A 184 -2.12 -13.21 2.28
CA ILE A 184 -2.09 -11.75 2.44
C ILE A 184 -3.52 -11.22 2.56
N TYR A 185 -4.43 -11.74 1.73
CA TYR A 185 -5.84 -11.37 1.76
C TYR A 185 -6.45 -11.58 3.15
N ASP A 186 -6.17 -12.72 3.79
CA ASP A 186 -6.72 -13.06 5.10
C ASP A 186 -6.28 -12.10 6.21
N CYS A 187 -5.10 -11.49 6.05
CA CYS A 187 -4.55 -10.50 6.96
C CYS A 187 -5.20 -9.12 6.85
N PHE A 188 -6.06 -8.86 5.84
CA PHE A 188 -6.80 -7.60 5.76
C PHE A 188 -7.94 -7.51 6.79
N PRO A 189 -8.30 -6.29 7.24
CA PRO A 189 -9.49 -6.05 8.04
C PRO A 189 -10.75 -6.47 7.29
N THR A 190 -11.79 -6.87 8.02
CA THR A 190 -13.05 -7.36 7.44
C THR A 190 -13.67 -6.37 6.47
N PHE A 191 -13.67 -5.07 6.78
CA PHE A 191 -14.26 -4.05 5.89
C PHE A 191 -13.54 -3.98 4.53
N VAL A 192 -12.21 -4.09 4.50
CA VAL A 192 -11.44 -4.12 3.25
C VAL A 192 -11.76 -5.39 2.46
N LYS A 193 -11.85 -6.54 3.14
CA LYS A 193 -12.18 -7.82 2.52
C LYS A 193 -13.55 -7.81 1.85
N THR A 194 -14.57 -7.26 2.52
CA THR A 194 -15.92 -7.12 1.95
C THR A 194 -15.88 -6.32 0.64
N HIS A 195 -15.25 -5.13 0.66
CA HIS A 195 -15.15 -4.30 -0.54
C HIS A 195 -14.34 -4.94 -1.68
N LEU A 196 -13.26 -5.66 -1.37
CA LEU A 196 -12.47 -6.37 -2.39
C LEU A 196 -13.28 -7.49 -3.06
N ASN A 197 -14.14 -8.19 -2.31
CA ASN A 197 -15.03 -9.19 -2.88
C ASN A 197 -16.12 -8.56 -3.75
N ASP A 198 -16.69 -7.43 -3.34
CA ASP A 198 -17.66 -6.69 -4.15
C ASP A 198 -17.04 -6.24 -5.48
N ILE A 199 -15.78 -5.79 -5.45
CA ILE A 199 -15.04 -5.39 -6.66
C ILE A 199 -14.76 -6.58 -7.58
N LYS A 200 -14.43 -7.75 -7.05
CA LYS A 200 -14.28 -8.97 -7.87
C LYS A 200 -15.58 -9.36 -8.57
N ASN A 201 -16.71 -9.04 -7.97
CA ASN A 201 -18.04 -9.28 -8.53
C ASN A 201 -18.49 -8.17 -9.50
N LEU A 202 -17.84 -6.99 -9.49
CA LEU A 202 -18.05 -5.95 -10.49
C LEU A 202 -17.49 -6.44 -11.83
N GLY A 203 -18.40 -6.85 -12.71
CA GLY A 203 -18.07 -7.35 -14.03
C GLY A 203 -17.30 -6.31 -14.86
N TYR A 204 -16.34 -6.80 -15.65
CA TYR A 204 -15.64 -5.98 -16.63
C TYR A 204 -16.63 -5.43 -17.67
N THR A 205 -16.83 -4.12 -17.68
CA THR A 205 -17.63 -3.44 -18.71
C THR A 205 -16.71 -2.74 -19.69
N ASN A 206 -16.65 -3.27 -20.91
CA ASN A 206 -15.86 -2.70 -22.00
C ASN A 206 -16.56 -1.48 -22.61
N ASN A 207 -16.71 -0.42 -21.82
CA ASN A 207 -17.43 0.78 -22.22
C ASN A 207 -16.49 1.81 -22.85
N GLU A 208 -17.04 2.85 -23.47
CA GLU A 208 -16.26 3.96 -24.06
C GLU A 208 -15.30 4.62 -23.05
N ILE A 209 -15.73 4.72 -21.79
CA ILE A 209 -14.91 5.23 -20.69
C ILE A 209 -13.67 4.34 -20.49
N PHE A 210 -13.85 3.02 -20.47
CA PHE A 210 -12.73 2.09 -20.34
C PHE A 210 -11.75 2.22 -21.50
N GLN A 211 -12.25 2.29 -22.74
CA GLN A 211 -11.39 2.43 -23.92
C GLN A 211 -10.59 3.74 -23.89
N LYS A 212 -11.22 4.84 -23.49
CA LYS A 212 -10.55 6.13 -23.32
C LYS A 212 -9.46 6.08 -22.25
N GLU A 213 -9.74 5.46 -21.10
CA GLU A 213 -8.75 5.33 -20.03
C GLU A 213 -7.61 4.38 -20.39
N LYS A 214 -7.92 3.29 -21.11
CA LYS A 214 -6.92 2.38 -21.67
C LYS A 214 -5.98 3.11 -22.63
N GLN A 215 -6.53 3.91 -23.54
CA GLN A 215 -5.73 4.71 -24.47
C GLN A 215 -4.84 5.71 -23.73
N ASN A 216 -5.41 6.49 -22.81
CA ASN A 216 -4.65 7.44 -21.98
C ASN A 216 -3.50 6.74 -21.24
N PHE A 217 -3.75 5.56 -20.69
CA PHE A 217 -2.71 4.77 -20.03
C PHE A 217 -1.59 4.40 -21.00
N HIS A 218 -1.92 3.85 -22.18
CA HIS A 218 -0.93 3.45 -23.17
C HIS A 218 -0.09 4.63 -23.65
N GLU A 219 -0.69 5.79 -23.89
CA GLU A 219 0.03 7.00 -24.27
C GLU A 219 1.05 7.42 -23.19
N ILE A 220 0.67 7.36 -21.91
CA ILE A 220 1.58 7.66 -20.79
C ILE A 220 2.68 6.59 -20.68
N TYR A 221 2.32 5.32 -20.81
CA TYR A 221 3.27 4.21 -20.74
C TYR A 221 4.31 4.31 -21.86
N ASP A 222 3.88 4.59 -23.08
CA ASP A 222 4.77 4.75 -24.23
C ASP A 222 5.64 6.01 -24.09
N ASP A 223 5.11 7.13 -23.59
CA ASP A 223 5.88 8.34 -23.25
C ASP A 223 7.02 8.02 -22.26
N ILE A 224 6.71 7.31 -21.18
CA ILE A 224 7.71 6.88 -20.18
C ILE A 224 8.70 5.89 -20.80
N LYS A 225 8.23 4.86 -21.50
CA LYS A 225 9.07 3.84 -22.11
C LYS A 225 10.04 4.45 -23.12
N ASN A 226 9.58 5.38 -23.95
CA ASN A 226 10.41 6.09 -24.92
C ASN A 226 11.46 6.96 -24.23
N HIS A 227 11.08 7.70 -23.17
CA HIS A 227 12.03 8.51 -22.40
C HIS A 227 13.15 7.67 -21.79
N TYR A 228 12.82 6.49 -21.25
CA TYR A 228 13.76 5.61 -20.57
C TYR A 228 14.36 4.51 -21.44
N LYS A 229 14.10 4.49 -22.76
CA LYS A 229 14.56 3.43 -23.68
C LYS A 229 16.07 3.22 -23.67
N HIS A 230 16.84 4.29 -23.44
CA HIS A 230 18.31 4.24 -23.35
C HIS A 230 18.83 3.77 -22.00
N ILE A 231 18.01 3.87 -20.94
CA ILE A 231 18.36 3.51 -19.56
C ILE A 231 17.90 2.07 -19.25
N ILE A 232 16.68 1.73 -19.66
CA ILE A 232 16.09 0.40 -19.50
C ILE A 232 16.49 -0.44 -20.71
N THR A 233 17.67 -1.05 -20.65
CA THR A 233 18.13 -2.01 -21.65
C THR A 233 17.41 -3.35 -21.46
N ASN A 234 16.71 -3.80 -22.51
CA ASN A 234 16.08 -5.13 -22.66
C ASN A 234 15.58 -5.79 -21.37
N GLN A 235 14.45 -5.31 -20.85
CA GLN A 235 13.56 -6.21 -20.11
C GLN A 235 12.55 -6.77 -21.11
N ASP A 236 12.57 -8.09 -21.30
CA ASP A 236 11.49 -8.77 -22.01
C ASP A 236 10.16 -8.37 -21.35
N PRO A 237 9.15 -7.92 -22.12
CA PRO A 237 7.85 -7.65 -21.56
C PRO A 237 7.35 -8.93 -20.90
N ILE A 238 6.99 -8.84 -19.61
CA ILE A 238 6.44 -9.95 -18.83
C ILE A 238 5.35 -10.64 -19.68
N LYS A 239 5.44 -11.97 -19.86
CA LYS A 239 4.55 -12.76 -20.73
C LYS A 239 3.05 -12.59 -20.40
N ASP A 240 2.73 -12.14 -19.18
CA ASP A 240 1.37 -11.85 -18.68
C ASP A 240 1.03 -10.35 -18.58
N SER A 241 1.87 -9.46 -19.14
CA SER A 241 1.74 -8.01 -19.00
C SER A 241 0.38 -7.46 -19.45
N GLN A 242 -0.25 -8.05 -20.47
CA GLN A 242 -1.54 -7.57 -20.98
C GLN A 242 -2.69 -7.78 -19.98
N ASN A 243 -2.70 -8.88 -19.24
CA ASN A 243 -3.74 -9.15 -18.25
C ASN A 243 -3.59 -8.23 -17.03
N TYR A 244 -2.37 -8.04 -16.53
CA TYR A 244 -2.11 -7.07 -15.47
C TYR A 244 -2.48 -5.66 -15.90
N LEU A 245 -2.18 -5.30 -17.15
CA LEU A 245 -2.53 -4.01 -17.70
C LEU A 245 -4.05 -3.80 -17.77
N LYS A 246 -4.76 -4.80 -18.27
CA LYS A 246 -6.22 -4.78 -18.33
C LYS A 246 -6.81 -4.57 -16.94
N ASN A 247 -6.38 -5.35 -15.96
CA ASN A 247 -6.84 -5.25 -14.58
C ASN A 247 -6.54 -3.87 -13.99
N PHE A 248 -5.32 -3.37 -14.18
CA PHE A 248 -4.92 -2.05 -13.70
C PHE A 248 -5.79 -0.93 -14.29
N VAL A 249 -6.05 -0.96 -15.60
CA VAL A 249 -6.94 0.02 -16.25
C VAL A 249 -8.37 -0.10 -15.73
N THR A 250 -8.87 -1.32 -15.52
CA THR A 250 -10.19 -1.55 -14.90
C THR A 250 -10.27 -0.94 -13.50
N ASP A 251 -9.26 -1.17 -12.66
CA ASP A 251 -9.20 -0.60 -11.32
C ASP A 251 -9.15 0.93 -11.36
N LEU A 252 -8.44 1.52 -12.32
CA LEU A 252 -8.43 2.98 -12.52
C LEU A 252 -9.80 3.54 -12.92
N VAL A 253 -10.55 2.82 -13.75
CA VAL A 253 -11.91 3.21 -14.14
C VAL A 253 -12.84 3.19 -12.92
N HIS A 254 -12.85 2.08 -12.17
CA HIS A 254 -13.65 1.96 -10.94
C HIS A 254 -13.29 3.06 -9.93
N LEU A 255 -11.99 3.36 -9.78
CA LEU A 255 -11.53 4.43 -8.92
C LEU A 255 -12.09 5.79 -9.37
N LYS A 256 -12.04 6.09 -10.67
CA LYS A 256 -12.59 7.35 -11.22
C LYS A 256 -14.09 7.45 -11.02
N GLU A 257 -14.83 6.37 -11.23
CA GLU A 257 -16.29 6.34 -11.01
C GLU A 257 -16.64 6.54 -9.55
N PHE A 258 -15.92 5.89 -8.64
CA PHE A 258 -16.08 6.08 -7.20
C PHE A 258 -15.88 7.55 -6.79
N HIS A 259 -14.77 8.18 -7.20
CA HIS A 259 -14.51 9.59 -6.88
C HIS A 259 -15.50 10.54 -7.54
N LYS A 260 -15.98 10.25 -8.76
CA LYS A 260 -17.07 11.03 -9.37
C LYS A 260 -18.31 10.97 -8.50
N LYS A 261 -18.75 9.77 -8.11
CA LYS A 261 -19.96 9.58 -7.28
C LYS A 261 -19.84 10.32 -5.93
N MET A 262 -18.68 10.24 -5.28
CA MET A 262 -18.45 10.89 -3.99
C MET A 262 -18.33 12.42 -4.08
N ASN A 263 -17.94 12.99 -5.23
CA ASN A 263 -17.93 14.44 -5.42
C ASN A 263 -19.35 15.05 -5.55
N TYR A 264 -20.39 14.23 -5.74
CA TYR A 264 -21.79 14.66 -5.80
C TYR A 264 -22.56 14.43 -4.49
N LEU A 265 -21.88 13.89 -3.47
CA LEU A 265 -22.40 13.68 -2.11
C LEU A 265 -21.80 14.72 -1.16
#